data_AF-A0A1V3WSE0-F1
#
_entry.id   AF-A0A1V3WSE0-F1
#
_cell.length_a   1.000
_cell.length_b   1.000
_cell.length_c   1.000
_cell.angle_alpha   90.00
_cell.angle_beta   90.00
_cell.angle_gamma   90.00
#
_symmetry.space_group_name_H-M   'P 1'
#
loop_
_entity.id
_entity.type
_entity.pdbx_description
1 polymer ?
#
loop_
_entity_poly.entity_id
_entity_poly.type
_entity_poly.pdbx_seq_one_letter_code
_entity_poly.pdbx_strand_id
1 'polypeptide(L)'
;MVATAPPASAIAPPVVDATVDPPSGTPGPVQTMEQRGACTVSGLLAGTDVSVPAPSQAVLNLPAAWQFSRGEGQLVAILDTGVQPGRGCRT
;
A
#
# COMPACT_ATOMS: atom_id res chain seq x y z
N MET A 1 -5.98 34.60 41.41
CA MET A 1 -6.47 33.22 41.24
C MET A 1 -5.57 32.58 40.18
N VAL A 2 -4.76 31.57 40.54
CA VAL A 2 -3.84 30.91 39.61
C VAL A 2 -4.59 29.78 38.93
N ALA A 3 -4.83 29.90 37.62
CA ALA A 3 -5.40 28.82 36.82
C ALA A 3 -4.29 27.85 36.43
N THR A 4 -4.43 26.58 36.80
CA THR A 4 -3.56 25.49 36.33
C THR A 4 -4.29 24.75 35.21
N ALA A 5 -3.57 24.41 34.15
CA ALA A 5 -4.12 23.61 33.06
C ALA A 5 -4.38 22.17 33.57
N PRO A 6 -5.47 21.52 33.13
CA PRO A 6 -5.73 20.13 33.49
C PRO A 6 -4.62 19.21 32.95
N PRO A 7 -4.29 18.12 33.66
CA PRO A 7 -3.32 17.16 33.17
C PRO A 7 -3.82 16.53 31.87
N ALA A 8 -3.00 16.61 30.82
CA ALA A 8 -3.23 15.87 29.59
C ALA A 8 -2.53 14.52 29.69
N SER A 9 -3.27 13.43 29.46
CA SER A 9 -2.70 12.09 29.30
C SER A 9 -2.63 11.73 27.83
N ALA A 10 -1.54 11.08 27.42
CA ALA A 10 -1.41 10.55 26.07
C ALA A 10 -2.21 9.24 25.93
N ILE A 11 -2.69 8.98 24.71
CA ILE A 11 -3.21 7.66 24.36
C ILE A 11 -2.02 6.70 24.29
N ALA A 12 -2.08 5.60 25.05
CA ALA A 12 -1.05 4.57 25.03
C ALA A 12 -0.99 3.88 23.66
N PRO A 13 0.19 3.40 23.21
CA PRO A 13 0.29 2.58 22.00
C PRO A 13 -0.56 1.31 22.10
N PRO A 14 -1.07 0.77 20.97
CA PRO A 14 -1.79 -0.50 20.97
C PRO A 14 -0.88 -1.64 21.42
N VAL A 15 -1.43 -2.57 22.19
CA VAL A 15 -0.73 -3.78 22.65
C VAL A 15 -1.36 -4.99 21.97
N VAL A 16 -0.53 -5.85 21.37
CA VAL A 16 -0.98 -7.12 20.79
C VAL A 16 -1.27 -8.11 21.92
N ASP A 17 -2.46 -8.70 21.93
CA ASP A 17 -2.78 -9.84 22.78
C ASP A 17 -2.31 -11.12 22.09
N ALA A 18 -1.20 -11.68 22.56
CA ALA A 18 -0.59 -12.89 21.99
C ALA A 18 -1.39 -14.18 22.27
N THR A 19 -2.47 -14.10 23.07
CA THR A 19 -3.35 -15.24 23.34
C THR A 19 -4.50 -15.38 22.34
N VAL A 20 -4.66 -14.39 21.45
CA VAL A 20 -5.71 -14.35 20.43
C VAL A 20 -5.11 -14.62 19.07
N ASP A 21 -5.47 -15.75 18.47
CA ASP A 21 -5.08 -16.07 17.09
C ASP A 21 -5.78 -15.12 16.09
N PRO A 22 -5.15 -14.82 14.93
CA PRO A 22 -5.83 -14.14 13.84
C PRO A 22 -7.12 -14.90 13.46
N PRO A 23 -8.22 -14.18 13.18
CA PRO A 23 -9.48 -14.83 12.82
C PRO A 23 -9.30 -15.70 11.57
N SER A 24 -9.71 -16.96 11.67
CA SER A 24 -9.78 -17.86 10.52
C SER A 24 -10.96 -17.48 9.63
N GLY A 25 -10.80 -17.48 8.30
CA GLY A 25 -11.92 -17.27 7.39
C GLY A 25 -11.52 -17.37 5.93
N THR A 26 -12.50 -17.74 5.09
CA THR A 26 -12.37 -17.62 3.64
C THR A 26 -12.22 -16.14 3.27
N PRO A 27 -11.29 -15.77 2.37
CA PRO A 27 -11.18 -14.41 1.87
C PRO A 27 -12.53 -13.89 1.37
N GLY A 28 -12.93 -12.72 1.82
CA GLY A 28 -14.20 -12.12 1.44
C GLY A 28 -14.62 -11.00 2.38
N PRO A 29 -15.62 -10.20 1.99
CA PRO A 29 -16.16 -9.17 2.86
C PRO A 29 -16.97 -9.79 4.01
N VAL A 30 -17.02 -9.11 5.16
CA VAL A 30 -17.82 -9.53 6.33
C VAL A 30 -19.32 -9.51 6.02
N GLN A 31 -19.75 -8.69 5.06
CA GLN A 31 -21.13 -8.56 4.60
C GLN A 31 -21.17 -8.46 3.07
N THR A 32 -22.33 -8.75 2.47
CA THR A 32 -22.51 -8.65 1.01
C THR A 32 -22.19 -7.24 0.51
N MET A 33 -21.42 -7.16 -0.57
CA MET A 33 -21.03 -5.91 -1.22
C MET A 33 -21.79 -5.73 -2.55
N GLU A 34 -21.94 -4.48 -2.99
CA GLU A 34 -22.50 -4.12 -4.29
C GLU A 34 -21.57 -3.11 -5.00
N GLN A 35 -21.54 -3.14 -6.34
CA GLN A 35 -20.80 -2.14 -7.12
C GLN A 35 -21.65 -0.89 -7.29
N ARG A 36 -21.14 0.27 -6.83
CA ARG A 36 -21.87 1.55 -6.86
C ARG A 36 -21.42 2.52 -7.95
N GLY A 37 -20.39 2.17 -8.72
CA GLY A 37 -19.87 3.02 -9.79
C GLY A 37 -19.12 2.19 -10.83
N ALA A 38 -18.94 2.77 -12.02
CA ALA A 38 -18.16 2.14 -13.07
C ALA A 38 -16.70 1.94 -12.64
N CYS A 39 -16.07 0.88 -13.12
CA CYS A 39 -14.64 0.68 -12.94
C CYS A 39 -13.86 1.82 -13.61
N THR A 40 -12.79 2.28 -12.97
CA THR A 40 -11.91 3.33 -13.50
C THR A 40 -10.61 2.72 -14.02
N VAL A 41 -10.03 3.33 -15.05
CA VAL A 41 -8.71 2.98 -15.57
C VAL A 41 -7.75 4.15 -15.40
N SER A 42 -6.49 3.85 -15.13
CA SER A 42 -5.43 4.86 -15.09
C SER A 42 -5.19 5.45 -16.49
N GLY A 43 -4.84 6.74 -16.56
CA GLY A 43 -4.51 7.44 -17.80
C GLY A 43 -3.26 8.31 -17.67
N LEU A 44 -2.77 8.81 -18.80
CA LEU A 44 -1.66 9.76 -18.84
C LEU A 44 -2.17 11.20 -18.75
N LEU A 45 -1.47 12.03 -17.97
CA LEU A 45 -1.71 13.46 -17.97
C LEU A 45 -1.10 14.09 -19.23
N ALA A 46 -1.79 15.06 -19.83
CA ALA A 46 -1.30 15.76 -21.02
C ALA A 46 0.09 16.36 -20.80
N GLY A 47 1.00 16.14 -21.75
CA GLY A 47 2.39 16.60 -21.66
C GLY A 47 3.34 15.70 -20.86
N THR A 48 2.88 14.56 -20.34
CA THR A 48 3.76 13.59 -19.65
C THR A 48 4.70 12.91 -20.65
N ASP A 49 6.01 13.04 -20.42
CA ASP A 49 7.04 12.25 -21.11
C ASP A 49 7.35 10.97 -20.32
N VAL A 50 6.89 9.82 -20.83
CA VAL A 50 7.08 8.50 -20.19
C VAL A 50 8.45 7.88 -20.47
N SER A 51 9.29 8.53 -21.27
CA SER A 51 10.66 8.06 -21.52
C SER A 51 11.63 8.48 -20.42
N VAL A 52 11.25 9.45 -19.59
CA VAL A 52 12.06 9.98 -18.49
C VAL A 52 11.70 9.27 -17.17
N PRO A 53 12.69 8.79 -16.38
CA PRO A 53 12.41 8.21 -15.07
C PRO A 53 11.65 9.18 -14.15
N ALA A 54 10.68 8.65 -13.41
CA ALA A 54 9.95 9.45 -12.44
C ALA A 54 10.89 9.96 -11.32
N PRO A 55 10.65 11.16 -10.75
CA PRO A 55 11.50 11.71 -9.68
C PRO A 55 11.66 10.76 -8.48
N SER A 56 10.63 10.00 -8.15
CA SER A 56 10.68 8.99 -7.08
C SER A 56 11.69 7.88 -7.37
N GLN A 57 11.82 7.44 -8.62
CA GLN A 57 12.82 6.44 -9.00
C GLN A 57 14.24 7.02 -9.00
N ALA A 58 14.38 8.29 -9.41
CA ALA A 58 15.67 8.97 -9.43
C ALA A 58 16.25 9.15 -8.01
N VAL A 59 15.43 9.58 -7.05
CA VAL A 59 15.84 9.75 -5.64
C VAL A 59 16.25 8.41 -5.01
N LEU A 60 15.63 7.30 -5.40
CA LEU A 60 15.97 5.96 -4.91
C LEU A 60 17.20 5.34 -5.59
N ASN A 61 17.73 5.96 -6.66
CA ASN A 61 18.84 5.44 -7.45
C ASN A 61 18.68 3.95 -7.84
N LEU A 62 17.49 3.60 -8.37
CA LEU A 62 17.16 2.22 -8.73
C LEU A 62 18.16 1.57 -9.71
N PRO A 63 18.75 2.27 -10.70
CA PRO A 63 19.76 1.67 -11.57
C PRO A 63 20.97 1.12 -10.81
N ALA A 64 21.43 1.81 -9.76
CA ALA A 64 22.52 1.31 -8.92
C ALA A 64 22.05 0.13 -8.05
N ALA A 65 20.86 0.22 -7.45
CA ALA A 65 20.30 -0.87 -6.63
C ALA A 65 20.14 -2.18 -7.41
N TRP A 66 19.73 -2.09 -8.69
CA TRP A 66 19.54 -3.25 -9.56
C TRP A 66 20.82 -3.99 -9.94
N GLN A 67 22.00 -3.39 -9.75
CA GLN A 67 23.27 -4.11 -9.91
C GLN A 67 23.49 -5.15 -8.80
N PHE A 68 22.83 -4.97 -7.64
CA PHE A 68 22.94 -5.88 -6.50
C PHE A 68 21.80 -6.90 -6.46
N SER A 69 20.56 -6.47 -6.74
CA SER A 69 19.41 -7.37 -6.79
C SER A 69 18.26 -6.78 -7.62
N ARG A 70 17.50 -7.68 -8.26
CA ARG A 70 16.24 -7.35 -8.97
C ARG A 70 15.02 -8.02 -8.35
N GLY A 71 15.18 -8.68 -7.20
CA GLY A 71 14.09 -9.39 -6.52
C GLY A 71 13.79 -10.77 -7.09
N GLU A 72 14.67 -11.35 -7.90
CA GLU A 72 14.49 -12.69 -8.46
C GLU A 72 14.26 -13.74 -7.34
N GLY A 73 13.28 -14.63 -7.55
CA GLY A 73 12.89 -15.66 -6.60
C GLY A 73 12.07 -15.17 -5.39
N GLN A 74 11.77 -13.87 -5.28
CA GLN A 74 10.92 -13.34 -4.21
C GLN A 74 9.45 -13.37 -4.63
N LEU A 75 8.58 -13.88 -3.75
CA LEU A 75 7.14 -13.77 -3.87
C LEU A 75 6.65 -12.59 -3.03
N VAL A 76 5.90 -11.67 -3.65
CA VAL A 76 5.37 -10.47 -2.99
C VAL A 76 3.84 -10.49 -3.08
N ALA A 77 3.16 -10.47 -1.94
CA ALA A 77 1.71 -10.37 -1.87
C ALA A 77 1.27 -8.89 -1.97
N ILE A 78 0.35 -8.60 -2.90
CA ILE A 78 -0.24 -7.26 -3.08
C ILE A 78 -1.67 -7.29 -2.53
N LEU A 79 -1.89 -6.61 -1.41
CA LEU A 79 -3.21 -6.47 -0.76
C LEU A 79 -3.77 -5.08 -1.07
N ASP A 80 -4.44 -4.96 -2.22
CA ASP A 80 -4.99 -3.71 -2.74
C ASP A 80 -6.36 -3.98 -3.41
N THR A 81 -6.78 -3.10 -4.32
CA THR A 81 -8.01 -3.14 -5.12
C THR A 81 -7.99 -4.18 -6.26
N GLY A 82 -7.03 -5.10 -6.23
CA GLY A 82 -6.77 -6.09 -7.27
C GLY A 82 -5.76 -5.60 -8.31
N VAL A 83 -5.21 -6.55 -9.08
CA VAL A 83 -4.24 -6.28 -10.15
C VAL A 83 -4.79 -6.80 -11.47
N GLN A 84 -4.83 -5.95 -12.49
CA GLN A 84 -5.14 -6.36 -13.86
C GLN A 84 -3.85 -6.87 -14.54
N PRO A 85 -3.76 -8.17 -14.91
CA PRO A 85 -2.56 -8.69 -15.56
C PRO A 85 -2.31 -8.04 -16.92
N GLY A 86 -1.04 -7.82 -17.26
CA GLY A 86 -0.63 -7.22 -18.53
C GLY A 86 0.88 -7.36 -18.81
N ARG A 87 1.35 -6.80 -19.92
CA ARG A 87 2.77 -6.93 -20.33
C ARG A 87 3.76 -6.45 -19.26
N GLY A 88 3.42 -5.39 -18.52
CA GLY A 88 4.27 -4.79 -17.48
C GLY A 88 4.02 -5.29 -16.06
N CYS A 89 2.96 -6.07 -15.82
CA CYS A 89 2.62 -6.61 -14.51
C CYS A 89 2.01 -8.00 -14.71
N ARG A 90 2.86 -9.02 -14.59
CA ARG A 90 2.45 -10.43 -14.66
C ARG A 90 2.11 -10.88 -13.24
N THR A 91 0.93 -11.46 -13.06
CA THR A 91 0.51 -12.15 -11.83
C THR A 91 0.99 -13.59 -11.85
#